data_AF-A0A7Z7I257-F1
#
_entry.id   AF-A0A7Z7I257-F1
#
_cell.length_a   1.000
_cell.length_b   1.000
_cell.length_c   1.000
_cell.angle_alpha   90.00
_cell.angle_beta   90.00
_cell.angle_gamma   90.00
#
_symmetry.space_group_name_H-M   'P 1'
#
loop_
_entity.id
_entity.type
_entity.pdbx_description
1 polymer ?
#
loop_
_entity_poly.entity_id
_entity_poly.type
_entity_poly.pdbx_seq_one_letter_code
_entity_poly.pdbx_strand_id
1 'polypeptide(L)'
;MVPLGIAADDAGNVYVADTNNYTVRKTFRVIIRERNKPEAQMSKTSEIYEQDLVLWTEEQGKLLREGKLDEADIENLAEEIESMGRTERARLCSHTQRLLEYLLKWFYLPERRFPSGYAAIVEERTMIEVVLGCSPSLGDRLPQIMSLAYPDARRLAAIEVSPLPDECPWTFEEAMTLPIEGV
;
A
#
# COMPACT_ATOMS: atom_id res chain seq x y z
N MET A 1 17.04 -2.88 -3.86
CA MET A 1 16.15 -2.02 -4.67
C MET A 1 16.29 -0.62 -4.11
N VAL A 2 16.62 0.37 -4.93
CA VAL A 2 16.96 1.74 -4.49
C VAL A 2 15.76 2.64 -4.81
N PRO A 3 15.22 3.44 -3.87
CA PRO A 3 14.12 4.35 -4.15
C PRO A 3 14.52 5.38 -5.22
N LEU A 4 13.60 5.71 -6.13
CA LEU A 4 13.87 6.55 -7.30
C LEU A 4 13.89 8.06 -6.97
N GLY A 5 13.33 8.46 -5.83
CA GLY A 5 13.32 9.85 -5.36
C GLY A 5 13.15 9.95 -3.84
N ILE A 6 13.92 10.87 -3.24
CA ILE A 6 13.85 11.23 -1.82
C ILE A 6 13.70 12.76 -1.75
N ALA A 7 12.74 13.24 -0.96
CA ALA A 7 12.55 14.66 -0.67
C ALA A 7 12.44 14.88 0.84
N ALA A 8 12.83 16.07 1.31
CA ALA A 8 12.67 16.48 2.70
C ALA A 8 11.98 17.84 2.80
N ASP A 9 11.22 18.07 3.87
CA ASP A 9 10.60 19.37 4.18
C ASP A 9 11.37 20.14 5.26
N ASP A 10 10.97 21.38 5.52
CA ASP A 10 11.57 22.26 6.54
C ASP A 10 11.31 21.76 7.98
N ALA A 11 10.47 20.74 8.17
CA ALA A 11 10.20 20.08 9.45
C ALA A 11 11.07 18.83 9.69
N GLY A 12 11.86 18.41 8.69
CA GLY A 12 12.78 17.27 8.77
C GLY A 12 12.15 15.92 8.42
N ASN A 13 10.97 15.92 7.81
CA ASN A 13 10.31 14.70 7.33
C ASN A 13 10.98 14.23 6.04
N VAL A 14 11.24 12.92 5.93
CA VAL A 14 11.77 12.31 4.69
C VAL A 14 10.65 11.58 3.96
N TYR A 15 10.42 12.00 2.72
CA TYR A 15 9.46 11.42 1.81
C TYR A 15 10.19 10.54 0.81
N VAL A 16 9.89 9.24 0.85
CA VAL A 16 10.40 8.27 -0.12
C VAL A 16 9.31 7.99 -1.12
N ALA A 17 9.56 8.34 -2.38
CA ALA A 17 8.72 7.95 -3.50
C ALA A 17 9.25 6.64 -4.07
N ASP A 18 8.55 5.55 -3.76
CA ASP A 18 8.82 4.26 -4.37
C ASP A 18 7.83 4.04 -5.52
N THR A 19 8.38 4.10 -6.74
CA THR A 19 7.62 3.97 -7.99
C THR A 19 6.82 2.68 -8.08
N ASN A 20 7.19 1.62 -7.34
CA ASN A 20 6.53 0.32 -7.41
C ASN A 20 5.43 0.11 -6.36
N ASN A 21 5.16 1.05 -5.45
CA ASN A 21 4.13 0.88 -4.41
C ASN A 21 3.06 1.98 -4.39
N TYR A 22 3.10 2.92 -5.34
CA TYR A 22 2.13 4.02 -5.45
C TYR A 22 1.92 4.80 -4.14
N THR A 23 2.87 4.74 -3.22
CA THR A 23 2.82 5.39 -1.92
C THR A 23 4.03 6.29 -1.75
N VAL A 24 3.78 7.55 -1.41
CA VAL A 24 4.80 8.39 -0.78
C VAL A 24 4.80 8.01 0.69
N ARG A 25 5.86 7.36 1.16
CA ARG A 25 6.00 6.99 2.56
C ARG A 25 6.82 8.06 3.28
N LYS A 26 6.26 8.61 4.37
CA LYS A 26 7.00 9.37 5.36
C LYS A 26 7.76 8.35 6.20
N THR A 27 9.06 8.20 5.96
CA THR A 27 9.87 7.17 6.64
C THR A 27 10.97 7.87 7.42
N PHE A 28 10.72 8.02 8.72
CA PHE A 28 11.56 8.65 9.73
C PHE A 28 11.84 10.16 9.53
N ARG A 29 11.68 10.90 10.63
CA ARG A 29 12.20 12.26 10.76
C ARG A 29 13.71 12.14 10.95
N VAL A 30 14.50 12.58 9.96
CA VAL A 30 15.93 12.76 10.18
C VAL A 30 16.08 14.07 10.94
N ILE A 31 16.26 13.98 12.27
CA ILE A 31 16.55 15.15 13.09
C ILE A 31 17.96 15.64 12.73
N ILE A 32 18.07 16.54 11.75
CA ILE A 32 19.23 17.43 11.65
C ILE A 32 19.10 18.37 12.84
N ARG A 33 19.85 18.10 13.92
CA ARG A 33 19.87 18.94 15.12
C ARG A 33 20.41 20.33 14.79
N GLU A 34 19.55 21.26 14.39
CA GLU A 34 19.85 22.68 14.54
C GLU A 34 19.84 22.99 16.04
N ARG A 35 21.02 23.27 16.60
CA ARG A 35 21.28 23.45 18.04
C ARG A 35 20.52 24.61 18.73
N ASN A 36 19.57 25.29 18.09
CA ASN A 36 19.04 26.58 18.58
C ASN A 36 17.54 26.88 18.31
N LYS A 37 16.64 25.89 18.31
CA LYS A 37 15.18 26.16 18.44
C LYS A 37 14.67 25.80 19.85
N PRO A 38 13.78 26.60 20.47
CA PRO A 38 13.16 26.22 21.73
C PRO A 38 12.35 24.94 21.51
N GLU A 39 12.67 23.90 22.27
CA GLU A 39 11.96 22.62 22.26
C GLU A 39 10.50 22.88 22.65
N ALA A 40 9.58 22.81 21.68
CA ALA A 40 8.19 22.55 22.00
C ALA A 40 8.17 21.21 22.73
N GLN A 41 7.70 21.20 23.96
CA GLN A 41 7.76 20.06 24.86
C GLN A 41 6.92 18.92 24.29
N MET A 42 7.56 18.00 23.57
CA MET A 42 6.91 16.81 23.03
C MET A 42 6.42 15.96 24.19
N SER A 43 5.17 15.52 24.12
CA SER A 43 4.62 14.57 25.09
C SER A 43 5.42 13.27 25.02
N LYS A 44 5.65 12.63 26.17
CA LYS A 44 6.29 11.31 26.27
C LYS A 44 5.62 10.28 25.35
N THR A 45 4.31 10.41 25.15
CA THR A 45 3.51 9.60 24.25
C THR A 45 3.91 9.76 22.79
N SER A 46 4.22 10.99 22.36
CA SER A 46 4.64 11.30 20.98
C SER A 46 6.07 10.83 20.69
N GLU A 47 6.94 10.73 21.72
CA GLU A 47 8.26 10.11 21.58
C GLU A 47 8.18 8.58 21.39
N ILE A 48 7.25 7.91 22.08
CA ILE A 48 7.01 6.45 21.91
C ILE A 48 6.42 6.18 20.53
N TYR A 49 5.52 7.03 20.04
CA TYR A 49 4.99 6.94 18.67
C TYR A 49 6.09 6.90 17.60
N GLU A 50 7.09 7.79 17.70
CA GLU A 50 8.19 7.84 16.71
C GLU A 50 9.13 6.63 16.77
N GLN A 51 9.18 5.90 17.90
CA GLN A 51 10.13 4.81 18.14
C GLN A 51 9.50 3.42 18.05
N ASP A 52 8.28 3.25 18.56
CA ASP A 52 7.56 1.98 18.63
C ASP A 52 6.04 2.21 18.48
N LEU A 53 5.60 2.21 17.22
CA LEU A 53 4.20 2.40 16.84
C LEU A 53 3.28 1.34 17.47
N VAL A 54 3.74 0.08 17.57
CA VAL A 54 2.90 -1.01 18.08
C VAL A 54 2.62 -0.78 19.56
N LEU A 55 3.66 -0.56 20.35
CA LEU A 55 3.52 -0.26 21.78
C LEU A 55 2.64 0.98 22.01
N TRP A 56 2.85 2.03 21.22
CA TRP A 56 2.03 3.24 21.28
C TRP A 56 0.54 2.95 21.00
N THR A 57 0.22 2.20 19.93
CA THR A 57 -1.19 1.88 19.60
C THR A 57 -1.87 1.05 20.68
N GLU A 58 -1.16 0.14 21.35
CA GLU A 58 -1.69 -0.63 22.47
C GLU A 58 -2.02 0.28 23.67
N GLU A 59 -1.11 1.21 24.00
CA GLU A 59 -1.31 2.19 25.07
C GLU A 59 -2.50 3.12 24.78
N GLN A 60 -2.58 3.67 23.57
CA GLN A 60 -3.71 4.51 23.18
C GLN A 60 -5.03 3.73 23.19
N GLY A 61 -5.02 2.48 22.70
CA GLY A 61 -6.19 1.61 22.76
C GLY A 61 -6.66 1.35 24.19
N LYS A 62 -5.74 1.27 25.16
CA LYS A 62 -6.09 1.17 26.58
C LYS A 62 -6.74 2.45 27.11
N LEU A 63 -6.15 3.61 26.84
CA LEU A 63 -6.70 4.91 27.26
C LEU A 63 -8.11 5.14 26.72
N LEU A 64 -8.33 4.81 25.44
CA LEU A 64 -9.64 4.91 24.80
C LEU A 64 -10.69 4.00 25.44
N ARG A 65 -10.33 2.75 25.78
CA ARG A 65 -11.25 1.81 26.46
C ARG A 65 -11.57 2.23 27.90
N GLU A 66 -10.63 2.87 28.59
CA GLU A 66 -10.82 3.41 29.95
C GLU A 66 -11.54 4.76 29.97
N GLY A 67 -11.84 5.35 28.79
CA GLY A 67 -12.51 6.64 28.67
C GLY A 67 -11.63 7.84 29.03
N LYS A 68 -10.32 7.66 29.14
CA LYS A 68 -9.33 8.69 29.50
C LYS A 68 -8.92 9.51 28.29
N LEU A 69 -9.89 10.21 27.69
CA LEU A 69 -9.68 10.99 26.47
C LEU A 69 -8.71 12.17 26.67
N ASP A 70 -8.65 12.72 27.88
CA ASP A 70 -7.75 13.84 28.22
C ASP A 70 -6.26 13.43 28.22
N GLU A 71 -5.98 12.12 28.36
CA GLU A 71 -4.63 11.55 28.36
C GLU A 71 -4.24 10.97 26.98
N ALA A 72 -5.22 10.82 26.08
CA ALA A 72 -5.02 10.25 24.76
C ALA A 72 -4.34 11.25 23.82
N ASP A 73 -3.43 10.76 22.99
CA ASP A 73 -2.73 11.56 21.99
C ASP A 73 -3.61 11.71 20.73
N ILE A 74 -4.62 12.58 20.85
CA ILE A 74 -5.71 12.74 19.87
C ILE A 74 -5.19 13.11 18.48
N GLU A 75 -4.13 13.91 18.39
CA GLU A 75 -3.57 14.38 17.12
C GLU A 75 -2.93 13.22 16.34
N ASN A 76 -2.04 12.45 16.98
CA ASN A 76 -1.42 11.29 16.36
C ASN A 76 -2.43 10.15 16.12
N LEU A 77 -3.45 9.99 16.98
CA LEU A 77 -4.54 9.05 16.76
C LEU A 77 -5.38 9.37 15.52
N ALA A 78 -5.69 10.65 15.31
CA ALA A 78 -6.40 11.08 14.10
C ALA A 78 -5.56 10.82 12.85
N GLU A 79 -4.26 11.13 12.88
CA GLU A 79 -3.35 10.84 11.76
C GLU A 79 -3.34 9.35 11.42
N GLU A 80 -3.24 8.46 12.43
CA GLU A 80 -3.23 7.02 12.19
C GLU A 80 -4.56 6.49 11.65
N ILE A 81 -5.70 6.95 12.18
CA ILE A 81 -7.01 6.55 11.64
C ILE A 81 -7.17 7.01 10.18
N GLU A 82 -6.72 8.21 9.86
CA GLU A 82 -6.70 8.71 8.48
C GLU A 82 -5.68 7.95 7.59
N SER A 83 -4.56 7.53 8.17
CA SER A 83 -3.52 6.74 7.49
C SER A 83 -4.03 5.35 7.11
N MET A 84 -4.82 4.72 7.98
CA MET A 84 -5.38 3.37 7.76
C MET A 84 -6.19 3.29 6.45
N GLY A 85 -7.04 4.28 6.18
CA GLY A 85 -7.83 4.31 4.93
C GLY A 85 -6.96 4.43 3.67
N ARG A 86 -5.84 5.15 3.74
CA ARG A 86 -4.86 5.26 2.65
C ARG A 86 -4.12 3.94 2.45
N THR A 87 -3.74 3.29 3.55
CA THR A 87 -3.00 2.03 3.55
C THR A 87 -3.80 0.90 2.93
N GLU A 88 -5.07 0.72 3.32
CA GLU A 88 -5.93 -0.33 2.75
C GLU A 88 -6.17 -0.12 1.25
N ARG A 89 -6.37 1.15 0.82
CA ARG A 89 -6.47 1.49 -0.60
C ARG A 89 -5.19 1.16 -1.36
N ALA A 90 -4.03 1.54 -0.83
CA ALA A 90 -2.75 1.25 -1.45
C ALA A 90 -2.50 -0.25 -1.56
N ARG A 91 -2.83 -1.00 -0.50
CA ARG A 91 -2.74 -2.46 -0.46
C ARG A 91 -3.59 -3.13 -1.54
N LEU A 92 -4.86 -2.72 -1.69
CA LEU A 92 -5.73 -3.22 -2.76
C LEU A 92 -5.15 -2.93 -4.15
N CYS A 93 -4.61 -1.72 -4.34
CA CYS A 93 -3.98 -1.32 -5.59
C CYS A 93 -2.76 -2.18 -5.94
N SER A 94 -1.89 -2.46 -4.96
CA SER A 94 -0.70 -3.31 -5.16
C SER A 94 -1.06 -4.75 -5.53
N HIS A 95 -2.01 -5.37 -4.82
CA HIS A 95 -2.46 -6.73 -5.17
C HIS A 95 -3.14 -6.78 -6.54
N THR A 96 -3.95 -5.77 -6.87
CA THR A 96 -4.59 -5.66 -8.19
C THR A 96 -3.53 -5.53 -9.30
N GLN A 97 -2.51 -4.70 -9.10
CA GLN A 97 -1.40 -4.52 -10.04
C GLN A 97 -0.64 -5.83 -10.29
N ARG A 98 -0.32 -6.59 -9.23
CA ARG A 98 0.36 -7.88 -9.34
C ARG A 98 -0.50 -8.92 -10.02
N LEU A 99 -1.79 -9.00 -9.68
CA LEU A 99 -2.75 -9.88 -10.35
C LEU A 99 -2.77 -9.61 -11.86
N LEU A 100 -2.90 -8.34 -12.25
CA LEU A 100 -2.92 -7.95 -13.67
C LEU A 100 -1.59 -8.27 -14.37
N GLU A 101 -0.45 -8.08 -13.71
CA GLU A 101 0.87 -8.45 -14.25
C GLU A 101 0.92 -9.95 -14.55
N TYR A 102 0.51 -10.79 -13.59
CA TYR A 102 0.52 -12.23 -13.77
C TYR A 102 -0.49 -12.71 -14.81
N LEU A 103 -1.67 -12.10 -14.89
CA LEU A 103 -2.65 -12.40 -15.93
C LEU A 103 -2.12 -12.03 -17.32
N LEU A 104 -1.49 -10.85 -17.48
CA LEU A 104 -0.84 -10.47 -18.74
C LEU A 104 0.22 -11.49 -19.15
N LYS A 105 1.11 -11.88 -18.23
CA LYS A 105 2.11 -12.91 -18.52
C LYS A 105 1.45 -14.26 -18.85
N TRP A 106 0.42 -14.66 -18.13
CA TRP A 106 -0.26 -15.93 -18.36
C TRP A 106 -0.92 -16.01 -19.75
N PHE A 107 -1.65 -14.98 -20.15
CA PHE A 107 -2.40 -14.98 -21.39
C PHE A 107 -1.56 -14.63 -22.62
N TYR A 108 -0.51 -13.81 -22.48
CA TYR A 108 0.31 -13.34 -23.60
C TYR A 108 1.67 -14.05 -23.71
N LEU A 109 2.09 -14.83 -22.70
CA LEU A 109 3.34 -15.62 -22.73
C LEU A 109 3.07 -17.11 -22.40
N PRO A 110 2.38 -17.85 -23.28
CA PRO A 110 1.99 -19.23 -23.03
C PRO A 110 3.18 -20.17 -22.77
N GLU A 111 4.34 -19.88 -23.36
CA GLU A 111 5.59 -20.65 -23.18
C GLU A 111 6.15 -20.60 -21.74
N ARG A 112 5.65 -19.70 -20.88
CA ARG A 112 6.08 -19.55 -19.48
C ARG A 112 4.93 -19.73 -18.48
N ARG A 113 3.96 -20.58 -18.81
CA ARG A 113 2.94 -21.02 -17.86
C ARG A 113 3.53 -22.07 -16.93
N PHE A 114 4.01 -21.62 -15.78
CA PHE A 114 4.53 -22.48 -14.73
C PHE A 114 3.54 -22.55 -13.55
N PRO A 115 3.55 -23.62 -12.75
CA PRO A 115 2.74 -23.73 -11.54
C PRO A 115 2.90 -22.55 -10.57
N SER A 116 4.09 -21.94 -10.52
CA SER A 116 4.35 -20.73 -9.71
C SER A 116 3.58 -19.50 -10.19
N GLY A 117 3.38 -19.34 -11.50
CA GLY A 117 2.55 -18.25 -12.05
C GLY A 117 1.07 -18.45 -11.72
N TYR A 118 0.57 -19.69 -11.80
CA TYR A 118 -0.78 -20.03 -11.36
C TYR A 118 -0.97 -19.75 -9.86
N ALA A 119 -0.02 -20.22 -9.04
CA ALA A 119 -0.06 -19.98 -7.59
C ALA A 119 -0.07 -18.49 -7.27
N ALA A 120 0.73 -17.67 -7.97
CA ALA A 120 0.73 -16.23 -7.79
C ALA A 120 -0.63 -15.59 -8.14
N ILE A 121 -1.29 -16.00 -9.23
CA ILE A 121 -2.63 -15.50 -9.58
C ILE A 121 -3.65 -15.84 -8.48
N VAL A 122 -3.63 -17.07 -7.98
CA VAL A 122 -4.52 -17.52 -6.89
C VAL A 122 -4.25 -16.74 -5.60
N GLU A 123 -2.97 -16.52 -5.27
CA GLU A 123 -2.55 -15.76 -4.10
C GLU A 123 -3.05 -14.31 -4.18
N GLU A 124 -2.82 -13.62 -5.30
CA GLU A 124 -3.26 -12.23 -5.44
C GLU A 124 -4.80 -12.11 -5.40
N ARG A 125 -5.54 -13.03 -6.03
CA ARG A 125 -7.01 -13.08 -5.90
C ARG A 125 -7.45 -13.25 -4.44
N THR A 126 -6.84 -14.19 -3.73
CA THR A 126 -7.12 -14.44 -2.31
C THR A 126 -6.85 -13.18 -1.47
N MET A 127 -5.72 -12.50 -1.69
CA MET A 127 -5.37 -11.30 -0.94
C MET A 127 -6.31 -10.13 -1.25
N ILE A 128 -6.76 -9.99 -2.50
CA ILE A 128 -7.77 -9.00 -2.88
C ILE A 128 -9.09 -9.26 -2.15
N GLU A 129 -9.55 -10.51 -2.10
CA GLU A 129 -10.76 -10.89 -1.35
C GLU A 129 -10.63 -10.59 0.14
N VAL A 130 -9.47 -10.87 0.73
CA VAL A 130 -9.19 -10.54 2.15
C VAL A 130 -9.28 -9.03 2.38
N VAL A 131 -8.64 -8.21 1.53
CA VAL A 131 -8.68 -6.74 1.67
C VAL A 131 -10.10 -6.20 1.52
N LEU A 132 -10.87 -6.70 0.54
CA LEU A 132 -12.27 -6.31 0.36
C LEU A 132 -13.17 -6.79 1.50
N GLY A 133 -12.87 -7.94 2.10
CA GLY A 133 -13.56 -8.44 3.29
C GLY A 133 -13.32 -7.57 4.53
N CYS A 134 -12.08 -7.07 4.70
CA CYS A 134 -11.74 -6.13 5.77
C CYS A 134 -12.29 -4.72 5.51
N SER A 135 -12.36 -4.31 4.24
CA SER A 135 -12.70 -2.95 3.82
C SER A 135 -13.74 -2.95 2.66
N PRO A 136 -15.00 -3.32 2.91
CA PRO A 136 -16.00 -3.47 1.84
C PRO A 136 -16.29 -2.19 1.04
N SER A 137 -16.11 -1.02 1.67
CA SER A 137 -16.30 0.30 1.03
C SER A 137 -15.29 0.57 -0.10
N LEU A 138 -14.20 -0.19 -0.19
CA LEU A 138 -13.28 -0.13 -1.33
C LEU A 138 -13.89 -0.69 -2.62
N GLY A 139 -14.98 -1.46 -2.54
CA GLY A 139 -15.71 -1.96 -3.70
C GLY A 139 -16.16 -0.84 -4.66
N ASP A 140 -16.58 0.30 -4.12
CA ASP A 140 -16.99 1.47 -4.92
C ASP A 140 -15.82 2.16 -5.63
N ARG A 141 -14.58 1.74 -5.34
CA ARG A 141 -13.35 2.33 -5.86
C ARG A 141 -12.63 1.43 -6.86
N LEU A 142 -13.17 0.25 -7.16
CA LEU A 142 -12.55 -0.72 -8.07
C LEU A 142 -12.22 -0.14 -9.46
N PRO A 143 -13.08 0.69 -10.11
CA PRO A 143 -12.73 1.29 -11.40
C PRO A 143 -11.50 2.20 -11.33
N GLN A 144 -11.37 2.99 -10.27
CA GLN A 144 -10.19 3.84 -10.06
C GLN A 144 -8.95 3.00 -9.75
N ILE A 145 -9.08 1.95 -8.94
CA ILE A 145 -7.98 1.04 -8.61
C ILE A 145 -7.45 0.34 -9.87
N MET A 146 -8.33 -0.19 -10.72
CA MET A 146 -7.95 -0.82 -11.98
C MET A 146 -7.19 0.16 -12.90
N SER A 147 -7.68 1.40 -12.99
CA SER A 147 -7.05 2.45 -13.80
C SER A 147 -5.65 2.84 -13.31
N LEU A 148 -5.42 2.79 -12.00
CA LEU A 148 -4.10 3.05 -11.39
C LEU A 148 -3.16 1.84 -11.51
N ALA A 149 -3.70 0.63 -11.36
CA ALA A 149 -2.92 -0.60 -11.30
C ALA A 149 -2.41 -1.07 -12.67
N TYR A 150 -3.25 -0.95 -13.71
CA TYR A 150 -2.96 -1.52 -15.03
C TYR A 150 -1.70 -0.96 -15.71
N PRO A 151 -1.44 0.36 -15.73
CA PRO A 151 -0.25 0.89 -16.39
C PRO A 151 1.06 0.30 -15.85
N ASP A 152 1.18 0.08 -14.54
CA ASP A 152 2.35 -0.61 -13.98
C ASP A 152 2.40 -2.07 -14.35
N ALA A 153 1.27 -2.76 -14.20
CA ALA A 153 1.16 -4.18 -14.46
C ALA A 153 1.63 -4.47 -15.89
N ARG A 154 1.19 -3.64 -16.83
CA ARG A 154 1.63 -3.66 -18.22
C ARG A 154 3.12 -3.38 -18.36
N ARG A 155 3.65 -2.33 -17.71
CA ARG A 155 5.08 -1.98 -17.75
C ARG A 155 5.97 -3.12 -17.25
N LEU A 156 5.56 -3.80 -16.18
CA LEU A 156 6.30 -4.91 -15.57
C LEU A 156 6.19 -6.18 -16.42
N ALA A 157 5.00 -6.50 -16.93
CA ALA A 157 4.80 -7.61 -17.86
C ALA A 157 5.57 -7.41 -19.18
N ALA A 158 5.66 -6.17 -19.67
CA ALA A 158 6.36 -5.82 -20.91
C ALA A 158 7.87 -6.13 -20.90
N ILE A 159 8.46 -6.36 -19.73
CA ILE A 159 9.84 -6.82 -19.59
C ILE A 159 10.02 -8.22 -20.20
N GLU A 160 9.00 -9.07 -20.11
CA GLU A 160 9.06 -10.46 -20.55
C GLU A 160 8.25 -10.74 -21.82
N VAL A 161 7.18 -9.96 -22.07
CA VAL A 161 6.24 -10.23 -23.16
C VAL A 161 5.78 -8.95 -23.85
N SER A 162 5.82 -8.95 -25.18
CA SER A 162 5.37 -7.84 -26.03
C SER A 162 4.91 -8.39 -27.38
N PRO A 163 3.89 -7.80 -28.04
CA PRO A 163 3.12 -6.61 -27.62
C PRO A 163 2.06 -6.90 -26.56
N LEU A 164 1.73 -5.87 -25.75
CA LEU A 164 0.63 -5.90 -24.78
C LEU A 164 -0.39 -4.79 -25.11
N PRO A 165 -1.70 -5.01 -24.87
CA PRO A 165 -2.75 -4.01 -25.10
C PRO A 165 -2.46 -2.69 -24.38
N ASP A 166 -2.85 -1.55 -24.95
CA ASP A 166 -2.68 -0.25 -24.29
C ASP A 166 -3.71 0.01 -23.18
N GLU A 167 -4.88 -0.65 -23.27
CA GLU A 167 -5.95 -0.62 -22.27
C GLU A 167 -6.12 -1.99 -21.60
N CYS A 168 -6.60 -2.00 -20.35
CA CYS A 168 -6.81 -3.24 -19.62
C CYS A 168 -7.84 -4.12 -20.33
N PRO A 169 -7.48 -5.36 -20.74
CA PRO A 169 -8.40 -6.21 -21.50
C PRO A 169 -9.48 -6.85 -20.63
N TRP A 170 -9.44 -6.63 -19.31
CA TRP A 170 -10.34 -7.23 -18.35
C TRP A 170 -10.93 -6.19 -17.42
N THR A 171 -12.21 -6.36 -17.11
CA THR A 171 -12.83 -5.78 -15.92
C THR A 171 -12.26 -6.39 -14.65
N PHE A 172 -12.52 -5.77 -13.50
CA PHE A 172 -12.10 -6.33 -12.21
C PHE A 172 -12.71 -7.72 -11.96
N GLU A 173 -14.01 -7.89 -12.27
CA GLU A 173 -14.71 -9.17 -12.08
C GLU A 173 -14.10 -10.28 -12.96
N GLU A 174 -13.80 -9.97 -14.21
CA GLU A 174 -13.10 -10.91 -15.10
C GLU A 174 -11.70 -11.24 -14.55
N ALA A 175 -10.91 -10.24 -14.14
CA ALA A 175 -9.58 -10.48 -13.57
C ALA A 175 -9.63 -11.44 -12.35
N MET A 176 -10.70 -11.36 -11.56
CA MET A 176 -10.94 -12.24 -10.40
C MET A 176 -11.44 -13.64 -10.76
N THR A 177 -12.06 -13.84 -11.92
CA THR A 177 -12.78 -15.09 -12.25
C THR A 177 -12.28 -15.81 -13.49
N LEU A 178 -11.42 -15.19 -14.31
CA LEU A 178 -10.86 -15.80 -15.51
C LEU A 178 -10.33 -17.21 -15.22
N PRO A 179 -10.70 -18.21 -16.05
CA PRO A 179 -10.20 -19.56 -15.90
C PRO A 179 -8.71 -19.59 -16.25
N ILE A 180 -7.91 -20.20 -15.37
CA ILE A 180 -6.47 -20.35 -15.55
C ILE A 180 -6.21 -21.81 -15.93
N GLU A 181 -6.30 -22.10 -17.22
CA GLU A 181 -6.14 -23.45 -17.76
C GLU A 181 -4.67 -23.78 -18.10
N GLY A 182 -4.33 -25.07 -18.05
CA GLY A 182 -3.04 -25.58 -18.53
C GLY A 182 -1.92 -25.64 -17.49
N VAL A 183 -2.24 -26.02 -16.25
CA VAL A 183 -1.25 -26.49 -15.27
C VAL A 183 -1.06 -28.00 -15.40
#